data_AF-A0A349WCW9-F1
#
_entry.id   AF-A0A349WCW9-F1
#
_cell.length_a   1.000
_cell.length_b   1.000
_cell.length_c   1.000
_cell.angle_alpha   90.00
_cell.angle_beta   90.00
_cell.angle_gamma   90.00
#
_symmetry.space_group_name_H-M   'P 1'
#
loop_
_entity.id
_entity.type
_entity.pdbx_description
1 polymer ?
#
loop_
_entity_poly.entity_id
_entity_poly.type
_entity_poly.pdbx_seq_one_letter_code
_entity_poly.pdbx_strand_id
1 'polypeptide(L)'
;FFVMFPVDHLPDAAVTYLAAYRAPEAAGFDNALVRQFPNITNVDMGATLAQVQRVLDQVVRAVEFLFGFTLAAGLVVLFAAVTATREERAREYAIMRALGARGSLLRDVQRAELAGVGLLAGVLASGVAVAVGWALARFVFDFAWTASPVVPLVGGLAGAVLALLAGWWGLREVLQRPVVDTLRRAAE
;
A
#
# COMPACT_ATOMS: atom_id res chain seq x y z
N PHE A 1 -1.91 1.87 -44.39
CA PHE A 1 -1.67 3.28 -44.79
C PHE A 1 -3.05 3.91 -44.93
N PHE A 2 -3.30 5.03 -44.26
CA PHE A 2 -4.56 5.79 -44.41
C PHE A 2 -4.20 7.10 -45.10
N VAL A 3 -4.95 7.48 -46.12
CA VAL A 3 -4.73 8.75 -46.83
C VAL A 3 -5.97 9.61 -46.64
N MET A 4 -5.79 10.80 -46.04
CA MET A 4 -6.88 11.76 -45.84
C MET A 4 -6.95 12.71 -47.04
N PHE A 5 -8.12 12.80 -47.67
CA PHE A 5 -8.39 13.70 -48.79
C PHE A 5 -9.64 14.54 -48.53
N PRO A 6 -9.72 15.78 -49.08
CA PRO A 6 -10.96 16.54 -49.13
C PRO A 6 -12.01 15.79 -49.97
N VAL A 7 -13.18 15.53 -49.39
CA VAL A 7 -14.23 14.71 -50.02
C VAL A 7 -15.10 15.50 -51.03
N ASP A 8 -15.01 16.83 -51.04
CA ASP A 8 -15.86 17.73 -51.82
C ASP A 8 -15.74 17.56 -53.36
N HIS A 9 -14.70 16.89 -53.84
CA HIS A 9 -14.41 16.71 -55.27
C HIS A 9 -14.35 15.25 -55.71
N LEU A 10 -14.71 14.30 -54.84
CA LEU A 10 -14.63 12.86 -55.09
C LEU A 10 -15.92 12.15 -54.64
N PRO A 11 -17.06 12.39 -55.33
CA PRO A 11 -18.38 11.90 -54.91
C PRO A 11 -18.50 10.36 -54.86
N ASP A 12 -17.71 9.64 -55.66
CA ASP A 12 -17.75 8.16 -55.77
C ASP A 12 -16.55 7.46 -55.09
N ALA A 13 -15.78 8.16 -54.24
CA ALA A 13 -14.65 7.54 -53.55
C ALA A 13 -15.14 6.59 -52.43
N ALA A 14 -14.46 5.45 -52.28
CA ALA A 14 -14.73 4.52 -51.19
C ALA A 14 -14.34 5.15 -49.84
N VAL A 15 -15.34 5.48 -49.02
CA VAL A 15 -15.14 6.07 -47.67
C VAL A 15 -15.23 4.97 -46.61
N THR A 16 -14.33 4.98 -45.65
CA THR A 16 -14.40 4.11 -44.46
C THR A 16 -14.91 4.91 -43.27
N TYR A 17 -15.96 4.42 -42.61
CA TYR A 17 -16.49 5.02 -41.39
C TYR A 17 -15.88 4.36 -40.16
N LEU A 18 -15.53 5.17 -39.16
CA LEU A 18 -15.02 4.73 -37.86
C LEU A 18 -16.01 5.16 -36.78
N ALA A 19 -16.45 4.22 -35.96
CA ALA A 19 -17.35 4.49 -34.84
C ALA A 19 -16.88 3.71 -33.61
N ALA A 20 -17.02 4.31 -32.43
CA ALA A 20 -16.81 3.64 -31.15
C ALA A 20 -18.17 3.33 -30.53
N TYR A 21 -18.32 2.13 -29.97
CA TYR A 21 -19.52 1.71 -29.26
C TYR A 21 -19.14 0.89 -28.02
N ARG A 22 -20.04 0.84 -27.04
CA ARG A 22 -19.92 -0.07 -25.90
C ARG A 22 -20.69 -1.34 -26.23
N ALA A 23 -19.98 -2.45 -26.42
CA ALA A 23 -20.60 -3.74 -26.66
C ALA A 23 -21.41 -4.19 -25.41
N PRO A 24 -22.56 -4.86 -25.59
CA PRO A 24 -23.21 -5.59 -24.51
C PRO A 24 -22.29 -6.69 -23.97
N GLU A 25 -22.39 -7.03 -22.68
CA GLU A 25 -21.58 -8.09 -22.04
C GLU A 25 -21.93 -9.53 -22.51
N ALA A 26 -22.63 -9.66 -23.63
CA ALA A 26 -23.02 -10.95 -24.20
C ALA A 26 -21.84 -11.59 -24.94
N ALA A 27 -21.44 -12.79 -24.51
CA ALA A 27 -20.37 -13.55 -25.14
C ALA A 27 -20.67 -13.79 -26.63
N GLY A 28 -19.74 -13.40 -27.50
CA GLY A 28 -19.86 -13.61 -28.95
C GLY A 28 -20.69 -12.55 -29.70
N PHE A 29 -21.09 -11.45 -29.06
CA PHE A 29 -21.74 -10.32 -29.72
C PHE A 29 -20.93 -9.84 -30.94
N ASP A 30 -19.64 -9.63 -30.75
CA ASP A 30 -18.70 -9.19 -31.79
C ASP A 30 -18.62 -10.19 -32.96
N ASN A 31 -18.59 -11.49 -32.65
CA ASN A 31 -18.58 -12.55 -33.65
C ASN A 31 -19.90 -12.63 -34.42
N ALA A 32 -21.04 -12.38 -33.76
CA ALA A 32 -22.35 -12.32 -34.40
C ALA A 32 -22.46 -11.09 -35.31
N LEU A 33 -21.90 -9.94 -34.88
CA LEU A 33 -21.90 -8.70 -35.62
C LEU A 33 -21.09 -8.80 -36.92
N VAL A 34 -19.87 -9.36 -36.86
CA VAL A 34 -19.03 -9.57 -38.05
C VAL A 34 -19.65 -10.59 -39.02
N ARG A 35 -20.37 -11.59 -38.51
CA ARG A 35 -21.12 -12.54 -39.37
C ARG A 35 -22.32 -11.90 -40.07
N GLN A 36 -23.03 -11.00 -39.40
CA GLN A 36 -24.19 -10.30 -39.98
C GLN A 36 -23.76 -9.17 -40.93
N PHE A 37 -22.62 -8.53 -40.67
CA PHE A 37 -22.09 -7.43 -41.46
C PHE A 37 -20.61 -7.66 -41.82
N PRO A 38 -20.32 -8.43 -42.89
CA PRO A 38 -18.95 -8.78 -43.30
C PRO A 38 -18.09 -7.59 -43.73
N ASN A 39 -18.72 -6.44 -43.99
CA ASN A 39 -18.07 -5.17 -44.34
C ASN A 39 -17.62 -4.36 -43.10
N ILE A 40 -17.86 -4.85 -41.88
CA ILE A 40 -17.45 -4.21 -40.63
C ILE A 40 -16.22 -4.93 -40.06
N THR A 41 -15.14 -4.19 -39.90
CA THR A 41 -13.95 -4.66 -39.14
C THR A 41 -14.14 -4.28 -37.68
N ASN A 42 -14.32 -5.27 -36.80
CA ASN A 42 -14.36 -5.03 -35.36
C ASN A 42 -12.93 -4.97 -34.80
N VAL A 43 -12.64 -3.94 -33.99
CA VAL A 43 -11.37 -3.80 -33.28
C VAL A 43 -11.65 -3.86 -31.78
N ASP A 44 -11.27 -4.96 -31.14
CA ASP A 44 -11.50 -5.17 -29.71
C ASP A 44 -10.51 -4.35 -28.86
N MET A 45 -10.93 -3.13 -28.53
CA MET A 45 -10.23 -2.27 -27.59
C MET A 45 -10.32 -2.81 -26.15
N GLY A 46 -11.33 -3.63 -25.82
CA GLY A 46 -11.52 -4.21 -24.50
C GLY A 46 -10.44 -5.23 -24.16
N ALA A 47 -10.12 -6.14 -25.07
CA ALA A 47 -9.02 -7.11 -24.89
C ALA A 47 -7.66 -6.42 -24.72
N THR A 48 -7.42 -5.35 -25.49
CA THR A 48 -6.19 -4.56 -25.39
C THR A 48 -6.10 -3.85 -24.03
N LEU A 49 -7.19 -3.22 -23.57
CA LEU A 49 -7.26 -2.56 -22.27
C LEU A 49 -7.09 -3.57 -21.12
N ALA A 50 -7.73 -4.74 -21.21
CA ALA A 50 -7.60 -5.82 -20.24
C ALA A 50 -6.17 -6.37 -20.18
N GLN A 51 -5.44 -6.38 -21.31
CA GLN A 51 -4.02 -6.73 -21.31
C GLN A 51 -3.18 -5.67 -20.58
N VAL A 52 -3.41 -4.38 -20.85
CA VAL A 52 -2.71 -3.29 -20.16
C VAL A 52 -2.99 -3.33 -18.66
N GLN A 53 -4.26 -3.50 -18.26
CA GLN A 53 -4.66 -3.65 -16.85
C GLN A 53 -3.94 -4.81 -16.17
N ARG A 54 -3.86 -5.99 -16.82
CA ARG A 54 -3.12 -7.14 -16.27
C ARG A 54 -1.64 -6.84 -16.04
N VAL A 55 -0.99 -6.11 -16.97
CA VAL A 55 0.42 -5.72 -16.79
C VAL A 55 0.57 -4.73 -15.65
N LEU A 56 -0.31 -3.73 -15.56
CA LEU A 56 -0.32 -2.77 -14.45
C LEU A 56 -0.55 -3.48 -13.11
N ASP A 57 -1.50 -4.41 -13.02
CA ASP A 57 -1.75 -5.21 -11.83
C ASP A 57 -0.51 -6.03 -11.41
N GLN A 58 0.21 -6.58 -12.38
CA GLN A 58 1.45 -7.32 -12.09
C GLN A 58 2.54 -6.41 -11.52
N VAL A 59 2.68 -5.19 -12.06
CA VAL A 59 3.62 -4.19 -11.55
C VAL A 59 3.22 -3.74 -10.15
N VAL A 60 1.94 -3.44 -9.93
CA VAL A 60 1.39 -3.06 -8.61
C VAL A 60 1.70 -4.16 -7.59
N ARG A 61 1.43 -5.42 -7.91
CA ARG A 61 1.74 -6.55 -7.03
C ARG A 61 3.23 -6.64 -6.70
N ALA A 62 4.12 -6.46 -7.67
CA ALA A 62 5.56 -6.49 -7.42
C ALA A 62 5.98 -5.38 -6.45
N VAL A 63 5.42 -4.18 -6.61
CA VAL A 63 5.66 -3.04 -5.72
C VAL A 63 5.06 -3.29 -4.33
N GLU A 64 3.86 -3.88 -4.23
CA GLU A 64 3.25 -4.29 -2.96
C GLU A 64 4.12 -5.30 -2.19
N PHE A 65 4.72 -6.27 -2.89
CA PHE A 65 5.67 -7.20 -2.28
C PHE A 65 6.89 -6.47 -1.70
N LEU A 66 7.44 -5.49 -2.44
CA LEU A 66 8.55 -4.68 -1.95
C LEU A 66 8.14 -3.83 -0.73
N PHE A 67 6.94 -3.25 -0.74
CA PHE A 67 6.40 -2.55 0.42
C PHE A 67 6.21 -3.49 1.62
N GLY A 68 5.66 -4.69 1.42
CA GLY A 68 5.52 -5.68 2.47
C GLY A 68 6.86 -6.09 3.08
N PHE A 69 7.88 -6.30 2.25
CA PHE A 69 9.22 -6.62 2.70
C PHE A 69 9.87 -5.45 3.46
N THR A 70 9.79 -4.23 2.95
CA THR A 70 10.36 -3.04 3.61
C THR A 70 9.63 -2.73 4.92
N LEU A 71 8.32 -2.94 4.98
CA LEU A 71 7.55 -2.84 6.21
C LEU A 71 8.02 -3.87 7.25
N ALA A 72 8.21 -5.13 6.85
CA ALA A 72 8.74 -6.17 7.72
C ALA A 72 10.14 -5.81 8.24
N ALA A 73 11.03 -5.34 7.38
CA ALA A 73 12.35 -4.86 7.79
C ALA A 73 12.26 -3.68 8.78
N GLY A 74 11.35 -2.73 8.53
CA GLY A 74 11.07 -1.62 9.45
C GLY A 74 10.59 -2.07 10.82
N LEU A 75 9.75 -3.12 10.90
CA LEU A 75 9.34 -3.71 12.18
C LEU A 75 10.51 -4.34 12.93
N VAL A 76 11.44 -4.99 12.23
CA VAL A 76 12.67 -5.54 12.83
C VAL A 76 13.56 -4.41 13.38
N VAL A 77 13.71 -3.31 12.64
CA VAL A 77 14.45 -2.14 13.11
C VAL A 77 13.78 -1.50 14.33
N LEU A 78 12.46 -1.34 14.31
CA LEU A 78 11.69 -0.82 15.45
C LEU A 78 11.88 -1.71 16.68
N PHE A 79 11.81 -3.04 16.51
CA PHE A 79 12.07 -4.00 17.56
C PHE A 79 13.48 -3.84 18.15
N ALA A 80 14.50 -3.69 17.31
CA ALA A 80 15.88 -3.54 17.75
C ALA A 80 16.05 -2.24 18.56
N ALA A 81 15.46 -1.13 18.10
CA ALA A 81 15.48 0.15 18.79
C ALA A 81 14.76 0.11 20.15
N VAL A 82 13.59 -0.52 20.22
CA VAL A 82 12.85 -0.71 21.48
C VAL A 82 13.65 -1.57 22.44
N THR A 83 14.33 -2.61 21.95
CA THR A 83 15.15 -3.49 22.80
C THR A 83 16.38 -2.78 23.33
N ALA A 84 17.05 -1.96 22.51
CA ALA A 84 18.24 -1.19 22.90
C ALA A 84 17.93 -0.15 24.00
N THR A 85 16.75 0.47 23.97
CA THR A 85 16.34 1.49 24.96
C THR A 85 15.83 0.90 26.27
N ARG A 86 15.71 -0.43 26.40
CA ARG A 86 15.21 -1.07 27.63
C ARG A 86 16.10 -0.86 28.85
N GLU A 87 17.42 -0.86 28.67
CA GLU A 87 18.35 -0.73 29.79
C GLU A 87 18.27 0.67 30.43
N GLU A 88 18.15 1.71 29.61
CA GLU A 88 17.91 3.08 30.08
C GLU A 88 16.57 3.19 30.81
N ARG A 89 15.49 2.67 30.21
CA ARG A 89 14.16 2.68 30.84
C ARG A 89 14.08 1.84 32.11
N ALA A 90 14.88 0.78 32.24
CA ALA A 90 14.92 -0.04 33.44
C ALA A 90 15.38 0.76 34.68
N ARG A 91 16.29 1.72 34.53
CA ARG A 91 16.68 2.62 35.63
C ARG A 91 15.53 3.55 36.03
N GLU A 92 14.87 4.17 35.07
CA GLU A 92 13.70 5.03 35.34
C GLU A 92 12.57 4.24 36.02
N TYR A 93 12.34 3.00 35.56
CA TYR A 93 11.38 2.07 36.16
C TYR A 93 11.75 1.67 37.59
N ALA A 94 13.04 1.46 37.88
CA ALA A 94 13.50 1.16 39.24
C ALA A 94 13.24 2.34 40.19
N ILE A 95 13.47 3.57 39.75
CA ILE A 95 13.17 4.79 40.52
C ILE A 95 11.67 4.91 40.77
N MET A 96 10.83 4.76 39.74
CA MET A 96 9.38 4.80 39.90
C MET A 96 8.86 3.69 40.83
N ARG A 97 9.46 2.49 40.79
CA ARG A 97 9.08 1.38 41.67
C ARG A 97 9.51 1.63 43.12
N ALA A 98 10.65 2.29 43.34
CA ALA A 98 11.08 2.73 44.68
C ALA A 98 10.12 3.79 45.27
N LEU A 99 9.47 4.58 44.42
CA LEU A 99 8.41 5.52 44.78
C LEU A 99 7.00 4.88 44.92
N GLY A 100 6.88 3.55 44.76
CA GLY A 100 5.64 2.80 44.96
C GLY A 100 4.83 2.49 43.71
N ALA A 101 5.34 2.76 42.51
CA ALA A 101 4.64 2.44 41.26
C ALA A 101 4.51 0.92 41.04
N ARG A 102 3.30 0.46 40.70
CA ARG A 102 3.03 -0.95 40.38
C ARG A 102 3.58 -1.29 38.99
N GLY A 103 4.14 -2.50 38.83
CA GLY A 103 4.66 -3.01 37.56
C GLY A 103 3.64 -3.04 36.40
N SER A 104 2.34 -3.05 36.69
CA SER A 104 1.26 -2.95 35.70
C SER A 104 1.18 -1.55 35.07
N LEU A 105 1.27 -0.49 35.88
CA LEU A 105 1.20 0.90 35.41
C LEU A 105 2.32 1.19 34.40
N LEU A 106 3.52 0.68 34.67
CA LEU A 106 4.70 0.87 33.82
C LEU A 106 4.53 0.20 32.43
N ARG A 107 3.89 -0.97 32.39
CA ARG A 107 3.56 -1.67 31.14
C ARG A 107 2.49 -0.94 30.34
N ASP A 108 1.49 -0.39 31.02
CA ASP A 108 0.40 0.34 30.37
C ASP A 108 0.89 1.67 29.77
N VAL A 109 1.77 2.39 30.48
CA VAL A 109 2.43 3.59 29.96
C VAL A 109 3.26 3.29 28.72
N GLN A 110 4.09 2.23 28.75
CA GLN A 110 4.92 1.85 27.60
C GLN A 110 4.08 1.48 26.37
N ARG A 111 2.94 0.79 26.58
CA ARG A 111 2.01 0.45 25.50
C ARG A 111 1.33 1.71 24.96
N ALA A 112 0.90 2.62 25.82
CA ALA A 112 0.28 3.87 25.41
C ALA A 112 1.25 4.74 24.59
N GLU A 113 2.53 4.78 24.96
CA GLU A 113 3.55 5.52 24.22
C GLU A 113 3.82 4.90 22.84
N LEU A 114 4.01 3.57 22.77
CA LEU A 114 4.18 2.86 21.50
C LEU A 114 2.95 3.01 20.60
N ALA A 115 1.76 2.88 21.16
CA ALA A 115 0.52 3.08 20.42
C ALA A 115 0.39 4.53 19.92
N GLY A 116 0.72 5.52 20.75
CA GLY A 116 0.67 6.93 20.39
C GLY A 116 1.65 7.29 19.27
N VAL A 117 2.91 6.86 19.40
CA VAL A 117 3.93 7.07 18.35
C VAL A 117 3.54 6.34 17.07
N GLY A 118 3.07 5.09 17.16
CA GLY A 118 2.59 4.32 16.03
C GLY A 118 1.39 4.97 15.34
N LEU A 119 0.45 5.52 16.11
CA LEU A 119 -0.71 6.23 15.59
C LEU A 119 -0.29 7.48 14.83
N LEU A 120 0.57 8.31 15.43
CA LEU A 120 1.09 9.52 14.79
C LEU A 120 1.85 9.19 13.50
N ALA A 121 2.73 8.20 13.54
CA ALA A 121 3.47 7.75 12.36
C ALA A 121 2.52 7.25 11.26
N GLY A 122 1.51 6.47 11.61
CA GLY A 122 0.50 5.97 10.69
C GLY A 122 -0.33 7.07 10.04
N VAL A 123 -0.77 8.06 10.82
CA VAL A 123 -1.50 9.24 10.32
C VAL A 123 -0.63 10.08 9.38
N LEU A 124 0.64 10.29 9.74
CA LEU A 124 1.57 11.06 8.90
C LEU A 124 1.85 10.32 7.58
N ALA A 125 2.16 9.02 7.63
CA ALA A 125 2.44 8.22 6.45
C ALA A 125 1.25 8.19 5.48
N SER A 126 0.05 7.95 6.01
CA SER A 126 -1.19 7.97 5.22
C SER A 126 -1.53 9.37 4.70
N GLY A 127 -1.28 10.42 5.46
CA GLY A 127 -1.42 11.81 5.00
C GLY A 127 -0.52 12.10 3.80
N VAL A 128 0.74 11.68 3.85
CA VAL A 128 1.69 11.80 2.72
C VAL A 128 1.22 10.97 1.53
N ALA A 129 0.78 9.74 1.74
CA ALA A 129 0.25 8.89 0.67
C ALA A 129 -0.97 9.53 -0.03
N VAL A 130 -1.89 10.12 0.74
CA VAL A 130 -3.04 10.86 0.21
C VAL A 130 -2.60 12.09 -0.58
N ALA A 131 -1.65 12.87 -0.07
CA ALA A 131 -1.14 14.06 -0.74
C ALA A 131 -0.44 13.72 -2.07
N VAL A 132 0.39 12.67 -2.08
CA VAL A 132 1.06 12.17 -3.29
C VAL A 132 0.04 11.60 -4.27
N GLY A 133 -0.93 10.82 -3.80
CA GLY A 133 -2.02 10.29 -4.63
C GLY A 133 -2.83 11.40 -5.30
N TRP A 134 -3.16 12.46 -4.55
CA TRP A 134 -3.83 13.64 -5.08
C TRP A 134 -2.99 14.36 -6.13
N ALA A 135 -1.69 14.56 -5.86
CA ALA A 135 -0.79 15.22 -6.80
C ALA A 135 -0.68 14.43 -8.11
N LEU A 136 -0.52 13.11 -8.04
CA LEU A 136 -0.47 12.26 -9.24
C LEU A 136 -1.78 12.30 -10.02
N ALA A 137 -2.92 12.18 -9.35
CA ALA A 137 -4.23 12.26 -9.98
C ALA A 137 -4.43 13.60 -10.71
N ARG A 138 -4.00 14.71 -10.09
CA ARG A 138 -4.20 16.06 -10.63
C ARG A 138 -3.19 16.45 -11.71
N PHE A 139 -1.92 16.08 -11.57
CA PHE A 139 -0.84 16.58 -12.43
C PHE A 139 -0.37 15.57 -13.49
N VAL A 140 -0.57 14.27 -13.28
CA VAL A 140 -0.09 13.22 -14.19
C VAL A 140 -1.23 12.62 -15.00
N PHE A 141 -2.36 12.37 -14.35
CA PHE A 141 -3.44 11.59 -14.96
C PHE A 141 -4.72 12.37 -15.29
N ASP A 142 -4.81 13.65 -14.88
CA ASP A 142 -5.93 14.56 -15.14
C ASP A 142 -7.33 14.01 -14.80
N PHE A 143 -7.45 13.18 -13.75
CA PHE A 143 -8.76 12.71 -13.26
C PHE A 143 -9.14 13.33 -11.91
N ALA A 144 -10.45 13.55 -11.72
CA ALA A 144 -10.99 14.07 -10.47
C ALA A 144 -10.93 12.99 -9.38
N TRP A 145 -9.91 13.09 -8.51
CA TRP A 145 -9.75 12.19 -7.37
C TRP A 145 -10.26 12.84 -6.08
N THR A 146 -11.17 12.15 -5.38
CA THR A 146 -11.63 12.54 -4.06
C THR A 146 -10.85 11.82 -2.98
N ALA A 147 -10.09 12.56 -2.18
CA ALA A 147 -9.40 12.00 -1.03
C ALA A 147 -10.43 11.51 0.01
N SER A 148 -10.34 10.22 0.38
CA SER A 148 -11.19 9.68 1.45
C SER A 148 -10.61 10.03 2.82
N PRO A 149 -11.38 10.69 3.71
CA PRO A 149 -10.92 11.01 5.08
C PRO A 149 -10.74 9.77 5.96
N VAL A 150 -11.16 8.59 5.48
CA VAL A 150 -10.98 7.31 6.19
C VAL A 150 -9.53 6.83 6.11
N VAL A 151 -8.77 7.23 5.09
CA VAL A 151 -7.40 6.73 4.85
C VAL A 151 -6.45 7.11 5.99
N PRO A 152 -6.42 8.37 6.49
CA PRO A 152 -5.59 8.72 7.64
C PRO A 152 -5.95 7.99 8.93
N LEU A 153 -7.24 7.73 9.14
CA LEU A 153 -7.73 7.05 10.32
C LEU A 153 -7.31 5.57 10.33
N VAL A 154 -7.48 4.88 9.20
CA VAL A 154 -7.03 3.48 9.03
C VAL A 154 -5.51 3.40 9.08
N GLY A 155 -4.79 4.33 8.45
CA GLY A 155 -3.34 4.40 8.51
C GLY A 155 -2.81 4.58 9.92
N GLY A 156 -3.42 5.48 10.70
CA GLY A 156 -3.12 5.68 12.12
C GLY A 156 -3.33 4.42 12.96
N LEU A 157 -4.50 3.79 12.83
CA LEU A 157 -4.80 2.55 13.54
C LEU A 157 -3.84 1.41 13.17
N ALA A 158 -3.52 1.26 11.87
CA ALA A 158 -2.56 0.28 11.41
C ALA A 158 -1.16 0.54 11.99
N GLY A 159 -0.69 1.80 11.99
CA GLY A 159 0.58 2.19 12.59
C GLY A 159 0.65 1.90 14.09
N ALA A 160 -0.42 2.18 14.83
CA ALA A 160 -0.52 1.88 16.26
C ALA A 160 -0.44 0.36 16.53
N VAL A 161 -1.19 -0.45 15.76
CA VAL A 161 -1.17 -1.90 15.87
C VAL A 161 0.22 -2.46 15.55
N LEU A 162 0.84 -2.00 14.48
CA LEU A 162 2.19 -2.43 14.07
C LEU A 162 3.25 -2.10 15.13
N ALA A 163 3.20 -0.90 15.71
CA ALA A 163 4.11 -0.50 16.78
C ALA A 163 3.92 -1.37 18.05
N LEU A 164 2.68 -1.65 18.42
CA LEU A 164 2.36 -2.53 19.54
C LEU A 164 2.83 -3.98 19.30
N LEU A 165 2.64 -4.52 18.10
CA LEU A 165 3.09 -5.86 17.74
C LEU A 165 4.62 -5.97 17.79
N ALA A 166 5.34 -5.00 17.24
CA ALA A 166 6.81 -4.94 17.33
C ALA A 166 7.29 -4.91 18.78
N GLY A 167 6.64 -4.09 19.63
CA GLY A 167 6.94 -4.02 21.07
C GLY A 167 6.64 -5.32 21.83
N TRP A 168 5.57 -6.04 21.45
CA TRP A 168 5.19 -7.30 22.09
C TRP A 168 6.11 -8.47 21.70
N TRP A 169 6.49 -8.58 20.42
CA TRP A 169 7.49 -9.56 19.98
C TRP A 169 8.86 -9.30 20.63
N GLY A 170 9.23 -8.02 20.82
CA GLY A 170 10.33 -7.53 21.67
C GLY A 170 10.45 -8.23 23.02
N LEU A 171 9.31 -8.50 23.65
CA LEU A 171 9.26 -9.08 24.98
C LEU A 171 9.39 -10.61 24.94
N ARG A 172 8.90 -11.26 23.89
CA ARG A 172 8.93 -12.73 23.74
C ARG A 172 10.32 -13.26 23.35
N GLU A 173 11.02 -12.58 22.44
CA GLU A 173 12.30 -13.06 21.92
C GLU A 173 13.44 -12.89 22.93
N VAL A 174 13.41 -11.84 23.76
CA VAL A 174 14.36 -11.65 24.87
C VAL A 174 14.19 -12.72 25.96
N LEU A 175 12.97 -13.25 26.15
CA LEU A 175 12.71 -14.38 27.07
C LEU A 175 13.11 -15.74 26.50
N GLN A 176 13.37 -15.83 25.18
CA GLN A 176 13.84 -17.05 24.53
C GLN A 176 15.35 -17.08 24.27
N ARG A 177 16.09 -16.02 24.63
CA ARG A 177 17.55 -16.10 24.67
C ARG A 177 17.97 -17.03 25.81
N PRO A 178 18.63 -18.16 25.53
CA PRO A 178 19.12 -19.05 26.57
C PRO A 178 20.08 -18.29 27.48
N VAL A 179 19.81 -18.30 28.79
CA VAL A 179 20.59 -17.63 29.86
C VAL A 179 22.08 -17.99 29.85
N VAL A 180 22.44 -19.09 29.19
CA VAL A 180 23.80 -19.60 29.04
C VAL A 180 24.73 -18.62 28.29
N ASP A 181 24.20 -17.85 27.33
CA ASP A 181 25.02 -16.86 26.59
C ASP A 181 25.25 -15.56 27.38
N THR A 182 24.31 -15.21 28.27
CA THR A 182 24.45 -14.03 29.14
C THR A 182 25.42 -14.26 30.30
N LEU A 183 25.55 -15.50 30.80
CA LEU A 183 26.51 -15.83 31.86
C LEU A 183 27.94 -16.00 31.32
N ARG A 184 28.10 -16.40 30.05
CA ARG A 184 29.44 -16.58 29.45
C ARG A 184 30.13 -15.26 29.12
N ARG A 185 29.38 -14.18 28.88
CA ARG A 185 29.91 -12.82 28.63
C ARG A 185 30.16 -11.98 29.90
N ALA A 186 29.65 -12.41 31.05
CA ALA A 186 29.93 -11.77 32.34
C ALA A 186 31.13 -12.40 33.08
N ALA A 187 31.66 -13.51 32.54
CA ALA A 187 32.80 -14.24 33.06
C ALA A 187 34.09 -14.02 32.24
N GLU A 188 34.03 -13.25 31.15
CA GLU A 188 35.17 -12.62 30.46
C GLU A 188 35.23 -11.14 30.87
#